data_AF-A0A1Q8LT18-F1
#
_entry.id   AF-A0A1Q8LT18-F1
#
_cell.length_a   1.000
_cell.length_b   1.000
_cell.length_c   1.000
_cell.angle_alpha   90.00
_cell.angle_beta   90.00
_cell.angle_gamma   90.00
#
_symmetry.space_group_name_H-M   'P 1'
#
loop_
_entity.id
_entity.type
_entity.pdbx_description
1 polymer ?
#
loop_
_entity_poly.entity_id
_entity_poly.type
_entity_poly.pdbx_seq_one_letter_code
_entity_poly.pdbx_strand_id
1 'polypeptide(L)'
;MTNPESMSGWTRLTTGTANVDIIGRRKTWYIGFGVLIAICLLSLVFRGFNLGIDFTGGSQIQMPATGANGAISTQQVDRVYESVIGSAPEVTQSVGSGDAASIVLQSEPLTSEQLVPLREALFTQLQPLGADGTPSAASISDSQVSGTWGGEVTTQALIALAVFIVLVTLFLAFYFERAMAAAALVALINDIVVTAGVYSIIGLEVTPATVIGLLTILGFSLYDTVVVFDKVRENSRGLLKLTRRTYAEAANLALNQTLMRSMNTSLIAILPVLGLLVIGVGLLGVGTLADLALVQLVGMISGVVSSLLLATPVLVDIKLRDKRVRDQAARVEARRARAAGRGGTDSGPDTGPDSDVDGGPATDTLAAVSSSAPAAPRPGARPTGKTGRRRG
;
A
#
# COMPACT_ATOMS: atom_id res chain seq x y z
N MET A 1 -22.46 -29.93 -1.83
CA MET A 1 -21.10 -29.52 -1.42
C MET A 1 -20.24 -29.58 -2.67
N THR A 2 -19.75 -28.44 -3.15
CA THR A 2 -18.92 -28.34 -4.35
C THR A 2 -17.44 -28.49 -3.97
N ASN A 3 -16.67 -29.15 -4.84
CA ASN A 3 -15.26 -29.44 -4.63
C ASN A 3 -14.46 -28.12 -4.73
N PRO A 4 -13.55 -27.77 -3.79
CA PRO A 4 -12.83 -26.49 -3.84
C PRO A 4 -11.93 -26.31 -5.07
N GLU A 5 -11.65 -27.38 -5.81
CA GLU A 5 -10.93 -27.33 -7.08
C GLU A 5 -11.79 -26.86 -8.28
N SER A 6 -13.12 -26.90 -8.19
CA SER A 6 -14.02 -26.46 -9.26
C SER A 6 -14.47 -25.00 -9.13
N MET A 7 -13.82 -24.21 -8.27
CA MET A 7 -14.18 -22.81 -8.01
C MET A 7 -13.24 -21.86 -8.76
N SER A 8 -13.84 -20.90 -9.48
CA SER A 8 -13.09 -19.83 -10.16
C SER A 8 -12.14 -19.12 -9.20
N GLY A 9 -10.97 -18.68 -9.69
CA GLY A 9 -9.95 -18.01 -8.89
C GLY A 9 -10.50 -16.82 -8.10
N TRP A 10 -11.44 -16.07 -8.69
CA TRP A 10 -12.19 -15.01 -8.02
C TRP A 10 -12.99 -15.50 -6.80
N THR A 11 -13.67 -16.64 -6.91
CA THR A 11 -14.45 -17.20 -5.79
C THR A 11 -13.56 -17.80 -4.69
N ARG A 12 -12.35 -18.25 -5.05
CA ARG A 12 -11.34 -18.70 -4.07
C ARG A 12 -10.69 -17.53 -3.34
N LEU A 13 -10.47 -16.40 -4.04
CA LEU A 13 -10.08 -15.13 -3.42
C LEU A 13 -11.17 -14.67 -2.46
N THR A 14 -12.42 -14.48 -2.90
CA THR A 14 -13.52 -13.95 -2.05
C THR A 14 -13.84 -14.80 -0.82
N THR A 15 -13.56 -16.11 -0.86
CA THR A 15 -13.75 -17.01 0.30
C THR A 15 -12.51 -17.16 1.20
N GLY A 16 -11.39 -16.50 0.88
CA GLY A 16 -10.12 -16.66 1.62
C GLY A 16 -9.45 -18.03 1.45
N THR A 17 -9.85 -18.80 0.43
CA THR A 17 -9.36 -20.17 0.14
C THR A 17 -8.37 -20.22 -1.04
N ALA A 18 -7.95 -19.05 -1.54
CA ALA A 18 -7.00 -18.92 -2.64
C ALA A 18 -5.64 -19.58 -2.36
N ASN A 19 -5.25 -19.69 -1.08
CA ASN A 19 -4.01 -20.33 -0.62
C ASN A 19 -2.77 -19.80 -1.36
N VAL A 20 -2.71 -18.48 -1.55
CA VAL A 20 -1.61 -17.79 -2.23
C VAL A 20 -0.37 -17.86 -1.34
N ASP A 21 0.72 -18.41 -1.85
CA ASP A 21 1.99 -18.47 -1.12
C ASP A 21 2.82 -17.20 -1.36
N ILE A 22 2.52 -16.17 -0.56
CA ILE A 22 3.24 -14.89 -0.54
C ILE A 22 4.58 -15.05 0.19
N ILE A 23 4.59 -15.78 1.31
CA ILE A 23 5.77 -15.90 2.19
C ILE A 23 6.85 -16.82 1.59
N GLY A 24 6.49 -17.86 0.85
CA GLY A 24 7.44 -18.67 0.08
C GLY A 24 8.10 -17.89 -1.05
N ARG A 25 7.36 -16.98 -1.69
CA ARG A 25 7.85 -16.11 -2.78
C ARG A 25 8.53 -14.82 -2.32
N ARG A 26 8.76 -14.61 -1.02
CA ARG A 26 9.31 -13.35 -0.47
C ARG A 26 10.60 -12.84 -1.10
N LYS A 27 11.48 -13.73 -1.57
CA LYS A 27 12.71 -13.32 -2.29
C LYS A 27 12.38 -12.54 -3.57
N THR A 28 11.36 -12.96 -4.32
CA THR A 28 10.90 -12.27 -5.53
C THR A 28 10.34 -10.90 -5.19
N TRP A 29 9.56 -10.79 -4.11
CA TRP A 29 9.03 -9.51 -3.63
C TRP A 29 10.14 -8.55 -3.19
N TYR A 30 11.14 -9.02 -2.44
CA TYR A 30 12.29 -8.19 -2.06
C TYR A 30 13.14 -7.73 -3.25
N ILE A 31 13.28 -8.55 -4.30
CA ILE A 31 13.94 -8.12 -5.54
C ILE A 31 13.10 -7.03 -6.22
N GLY A 32 11.77 -7.21 -6.31
CA GLY A 32 10.86 -6.20 -6.86
C GLY A 32 10.92 -4.86 -6.12
N PHE A 33 10.74 -4.87 -4.79
CA PHE A 33 10.86 -3.66 -3.97
C PHE A 33 12.28 -3.09 -3.95
N GLY A 34 13.32 -3.92 -3.95
CA GLY A 34 14.71 -3.46 -4.01
C GLY A 34 15.04 -2.74 -5.32
N VAL A 35 14.56 -3.25 -6.46
CA VAL A 35 14.69 -2.59 -7.77
C VAL A 35 13.85 -1.30 -7.81
N LEU A 36 12.61 -1.33 -7.30
CA LEU A 36 11.74 -0.15 -7.22
C LEU A 36 12.39 0.97 -6.38
N ILE A 37 12.83 0.66 -5.17
CA ILE A 37 13.55 1.59 -4.29
C ILE A 37 14.82 2.11 -4.98
N ALA A 38 15.58 1.25 -5.66
CA ALA A 38 16.78 1.67 -6.39
C ALA A 38 16.44 2.69 -7.49
N ILE A 39 15.39 2.47 -8.29
CA ILE A 39 14.93 3.41 -9.32
C ILE A 39 14.45 4.73 -8.69
N CYS A 40 13.66 4.66 -7.61
CA CYS A 40 13.18 5.83 -6.86
C CYS A 40 14.34 6.68 -6.31
N LEU A 41 15.32 6.05 -5.65
CA LEU A 41 16.51 6.73 -5.12
C LEU A 41 17.40 7.30 -6.24
N LEU A 42 17.54 6.59 -7.36
CA LEU A 42 18.32 7.06 -8.51
C LEU A 42 17.71 8.34 -9.11
N SER A 43 16.37 8.39 -9.23
CA SER A 43 15.67 9.61 -9.65
C SER A 43 15.85 10.74 -8.66
N LEU A 44 15.69 10.48 -7.35
CA LEU A 44 15.85 11.49 -6.31
C LEU A 44 17.25 12.12 -6.31
N VAL A 45 18.29 11.35 -6.63
CA VAL A 45 19.69 11.85 -6.72
C VAL A 45 19.96 12.62 -8.00
N PHE A 46 19.47 12.18 -9.17
CA PHE A 46 19.80 12.83 -10.46
C PHE A 46 18.82 13.91 -10.91
N ARG A 47 17.56 13.84 -10.47
CA ARG A 47 16.47 14.73 -10.90
C ARG A 47 15.92 15.60 -9.77
N GLY A 48 16.07 15.16 -8.52
CA GLY A 48 15.57 15.89 -7.35
C GLY A 48 14.05 15.94 -7.28
N PHE A 49 13.53 17.02 -6.69
CA PHE A 49 12.10 17.33 -6.61
C PHE A 49 11.83 18.66 -7.31
N ASN A 50 10.69 18.75 -7.99
CA ASN A 50 10.11 20.02 -8.40
C ASN A 50 9.34 20.57 -7.19
N LEU A 51 9.94 21.50 -6.43
CA LEU A 51 9.28 22.14 -5.30
C LEU A 51 8.37 23.28 -5.81
N GLY A 52 7.13 23.32 -5.33
CA GLY A 52 6.21 24.41 -5.68
C GLY A 52 6.57 25.74 -5.01
N ILE A 53 5.96 26.82 -5.51
CA ILE A 53 6.18 28.20 -5.00
C ILE A 53 5.88 28.34 -3.50
N ASP A 54 5.05 27.45 -2.93
CA ASP A 54 4.78 27.33 -1.50
C ASP A 54 5.99 26.96 -0.63
N PHE A 55 7.08 26.45 -1.22
CA PHE A 55 8.32 26.10 -0.53
C PHE A 55 9.50 26.99 -0.95
N THR A 56 9.61 27.30 -2.25
CA THR A 56 10.69 28.15 -2.79
C THR A 56 10.43 29.65 -2.61
N GLY A 57 9.15 30.06 -2.57
CA GLY A 57 8.74 31.43 -2.82
C GLY A 57 8.75 31.75 -4.31
N GLY A 58 7.78 32.51 -4.79
CA GLY A 58 7.66 32.80 -6.22
C GLY A 58 6.34 33.43 -6.63
N SER A 59 6.16 33.57 -7.94
CA SER A 59 4.90 33.92 -8.59
C SER A 59 4.51 32.81 -9.56
N GLN A 60 3.28 32.32 -9.40
CA GLN A 60 2.64 31.35 -10.27
C GLN A 60 1.50 32.01 -11.02
N ILE A 61 1.43 31.77 -12.33
CA ILE A 61 0.33 32.21 -13.19
C ILE A 61 -0.25 30.98 -13.85
N GLN A 62 -1.57 30.80 -13.77
CA GLN A 62 -2.28 29.72 -14.47
C GLN A 62 -3.31 30.32 -15.44
N MET A 63 -3.39 29.76 -16.64
CA MET A 63 -4.37 30.14 -17.66
C MET A 63 -4.80 28.92 -18.49
N PRO A 64 -6.00 28.90 -19.08
CA PRO A 64 -6.40 27.89 -20.06
C PRO A 64 -5.39 27.76 -21.21
N ALA A 65 -5.14 26.53 -21.66
CA ALA A 65 -4.24 26.22 -22.78
C ALA A 65 -4.89 26.41 -24.15
N THR A 66 -6.14 26.88 -24.19
CA THR A 66 -6.88 27.21 -25.43
C THR A 66 -7.18 28.70 -25.42
N GLY A 67 -6.74 29.40 -26.47
CA GLY A 67 -7.05 30.81 -26.73
C GLY A 67 -7.92 30.99 -27.96
N ALA A 68 -8.33 32.23 -28.23
CA ALA A 68 -9.13 32.60 -29.42
C ALA A 68 -8.52 32.11 -30.75
N ASN A 69 -7.19 32.05 -30.81
CA ASN A 69 -6.41 31.72 -32.01
C ASN A 69 -5.97 30.24 -32.06
N GLY A 70 -6.52 29.39 -31.19
CA GLY A 70 -6.21 27.96 -31.09
C GLY A 70 -5.45 27.59 -29.81
N ALA A 71 -4.77 26.43 -29.83
CA ALA A 71 -4.00 25.96 -28.69
C ALA A 71 -2.80 26.88 -28.41
N ILE A 72 -2.64 27.26 -27.15
CA ILE A 72 -1.51 28.02 -26.63
C ILE A 72 -0.41 27.01 -26.27
N SER A 73 0.83 27.27 -26.71
CA SER A 73 2.01 26.49 -26.36
C SER A 73 2.78 27.12 -25.21
N THR A 74 3.51 26.31 -24.44
CA THR A 74 4.41 26.82 -23.39
C THR A 74 5.42 27.83 -23.96
N GLN A 75 5.99 27.57 -25.15
CA GLN A 75 6.92 28.48 -25.81
C GLN A 75 6.30 29.80 -26.30
N GLN A 76 4.97 29.93 -26.34
CA GLN A 76 4.31 31.23 -26.54
C GLN A 76 4.22 31.99 -25.21
N VAL A 77 3.82 31.31 -24.14
CA VAL A 77 3.76 31.89 -22.79
C VAL A 77 5.16 32.37 -22.34
N ASP A 78 6.20 31.55 -22.56
CA ASP A 78 7.59 31.91 -22.25
C ASP A 78 8.03 33.19 -22.96
N ARG A 79 7.70 33.34 -24.24
CA ARG A 79 8.03 34.53 -25.04
C ARG A 79 7.27 35.78 -24.59
N VAL A 80 6.01 35.64 -24.18
CA VAL A 80 5.25 36.77 -23.63
C VAL A 80 5.84 37.17 -22.27
N TYR A 81 6.15 36.20 -21.40
CA TYR A 81 6.80 36.45 -20.12
C TYR A 81 8.14 37.17 -20.28
N GLU A 82 9.03 36.64 -21.12
CA GLU A 82 10.36 37.20 -21.39
C GLU A 82 10.26 38.62 -21.99
N SER A 83 9.23 38.90 -22.81
CA SER A 83 9.00 40.24 -23.38
C SER A 83 8.60 41.31 -22.36
N VAL A 84 8.07 40.93 -21.20
CA VAL A 84 7.62 41.85 -20.13
C VAL A 84 8.61 41.90 -18.98
N ILE A 85 9.15 40.74 -18.56
CA ILE A 85 10.01 40.61 -17.39
C ILE A 85 11.50 40.73 -17.74
N GLY A 86 11.90 40.43 -18.99
CA GLY A 86 13.29 40.47 -19.44
C GLY A 86 14.14 39.26 -19.06
N SER A 87 13.52 38.21 -18.49
CA SER A 87 14.12 36.91 -18.19
C SER A 87 13.15 35.78 -18.54
N ALA A 88 13.67 34.56 -18.73
CA ALA A 88 12.83 33.39 -18.87
C ALA A 88 12.16 33.02 -17.52
N PRO A 89 10.96 32.41 -17.52
CA PRO A 89 10.38 31.83 -16.32
C PRO A 89 11.18 30.60 -15.87
N GLU A 90 11.02 30.19 -14.62
CA GLU A 90 11.74 29.04 -14.05
C GLU A 90 11.15 27.71 -14.59
N VAL A 91 9.82 27.62 -14.63
CA VAL A 91 9.09 26.46 -15.18
C VAL A 91 7.84 26.94 -15.90
N THR A 92 7.62 26.47 -17.12
CA THR A 92 6.33 26.58 -17.82
C THR A 92 5.89 25.20 -18.30
N GLN A 93 4.71 24.76 -17.85
CA GLN A 93 4.19 23.41 -18.09
C GLN A 93 2.72 23.44 -18.48
N SER A 94 2.31 22.53 -19.37
CA SER A 94 0.91 22.28 -19.68
C SER A 94 0.38 21.18 -18.76
N VAL A 95 -0.73 21.44 -18.07
CA VAL A 95 -1.36 20.55 -17.09
C VAL A 95 -2.81 20.28 -17.53
N GLY A 96 -3.20 19.00 -17.56
CA GLY A 96 -4.51 18.57 -18.07
C GLY A 96 -4.47 18.11 -19.54
N SER A 97 -5.63 17.91 -20.14
CA SER A 97 -5.77 17.40 -21.53
C SER A 97 -7.09 17.85 -22.16
N GLY A 98 -7.09 18.09 -23.47
CA GLY A 98 -8.26 18.60 -24.19
C GLY A 98 -8.66 20.00 -23.73
N ASP A 99 -9.95 20.29 -23.74
CA ASP A 99 -10.49 21.64 -23.44
C ASP A 99 -10.26 22.09 -21.97
N ALA A 100 -9.98 21.14 -21.06
CA ALA A 100 -9.63 21.40 -19.67
C ALA A 100 -8.11 21.58 -19.44
N ALA A 101 -7.28 21.56 -20.49
CA ALA A 101 -5.86 21.82 -20.36
C ALA A 101 -5.60 23.29 -19.96
N SER A 102 -4.61 23.48 -19.10
CA SER A 102 -4.11 24.79 -18.64
C SER A 102 -2.60 24.86 -18.81
N ILE A 103 -2.05 26.07 -18.90
CA ILE A 103 -0.63 26.33 -18.76
C ILE A 103 -0.41 26.93 -17.38
N VAL A 104 0.54 26.36 -16.65
CA VAL A 104 1.06 26.86 -15.39
C VAL A 104 2.47 27.37 -15.65
N LEU A 105 2.70 28.65 -15.35
CA LEU A 105 4.00 29.31 -15.35
C LEU A 105 4.40 29.59 -13.90
N GLN A 106 5.68 29.37 -13.58
CA GLN A 106 6.29 29.67 -12.28
C GLN A 106 7.59 30.45 -12.48
N SER A 107 7.85 31.37 -11.56
CA SER A 107 8.93 32.33 -11.62
C SER A 107 9.29 32.88 -10.23
N GLU A 108 10.42 33.59 -10.15
CA GLU A 108 10.78 34.41 -8.99
C GLU A 108 9.64 35.37 -8.57
N PRO A 109 9.59 35.84 -7.30
CA PRO A 109 8.54 36.74 -6.84
C PRO A 109 8.45 38.05 -7.66
N LEU A 110 7.37 38.20 -8.41
CA LEU A 110 7.06 39.39 -9.21
C LEU A 110 6.40 40.46 -8.34
N THR A 111 6.75 41.73 -8.56
CA THR A 111 6.03 42.84 -7.93
C THR A 111 4.67 43.05 -8.62
N SER A 112 3.73 43.72 -7.94
CA SER A 112 2.45 44.12 -8.57
C SER A 112 2.64 44.99 -9.81
N GLU A 113 3.72 45.75 -9.89
CA GLU A 113 4.10 46.57 -11.05
C GLU A 113 4.56 45.72 -12.25
N GLN A 114 5.05 44.50 -12.02
CA GLN A 114 5.40 43.53 -13.06
C GLN A 114 4.22 42.62 -13.43
N LEU A 115 3.44 42.19 -12.43
CA LEU A 115 2.34 41.24 -12.61
C LEU A 115 1.16 41.81 -13.40
N VAL A 116 0.81 43.08 -13.20
CA VAL A 116 -0.30 43.70 -13.94
C VAL A 116 0.01 43.82 -15.44
N PRO A 117 1.15 44.37 -15.89
CA PRO A 117 1.54 44.35 -17.31
C PRO A 117 1.70 42.94 -17.88
N LEU A 118 2.22 41.99 -17.11
CA LEU A 118 2.38 40.60 -17.55
C LEU A 118 1.03 39.94 -17.83
N ARG A 119 0.06 40.10 -16.92
CA ARG A 119 -1.32 39.63 -17.09
C ARG A 119 -2.01 40.26 -18.29
N GLU A 120 -1.80 41.56 -18.51
CA GLU A 120 -2.33 42.30 -19.67
C GLU A 120 -1.70 41.80 -20.99
N ALA A 121 -0.39 41.58 -21.03
CA ALA A 121 0.32 41.06 -22.19
C ALA A 121 -0.10 39.62 -22.53
N LEU A 122 -0.21 38.75 -21.53
CA LEU A 122 -0.71 37.38 -21.69
C LEU A 122 -2.15 37.37 -22.23
N PHE A 123 -3.03 38.20 -21.68
CA PHE A 123 -4.40 38.33 -22.20
C PHE A 123 -4.42 38.86 -23.65
N THR A 124 -3.66 39.92 -23.93
CA THR A 124 -3.67 40.59 -25.24
C THR A 124 -3.08 39.73 -26.35
N GLN A 125 -2.00 38.99 -26.07
CA GLN A 125 -1.31 38.19 -27.09
C GLN A 125 -1.88 36.77 -27.24
N LEU A 126 -2.38 36.16 -26.17
CA LEU A 126 -2.79 34.74 -26.16
C LEU A 126 -4.31 34.55 -26.09
N GLN A 127 -5.05 35.54 -25.58
CA GLN A 127 -6.52 35.55 -25.50
C GLN A 127 -7.13 34.25 -24.95
N PRO A 128 -6.70 33.78 -23.76
CA PRO A 128 -7.18 32.53 -23.16
C PRO A 128 -8.71 32.56 -22.94
N LEU A 129 -9.36 31.45 -23.28
CA LEU A 129 -10.82 31.30 -23.23
C LEU A 129 -11.28 30.99 -21.80
N GLY A 130 -12.23 31.76 -21.28
CA GLY A 130 -12.94 31.43 -20.06
C GLY A 130 -13.94 30.27 -20.25
N ALA A 131 -14.60 29.86 -19.17
CA ALA A 131 -15.58 28.77 -19.16
C ALA A 131 -16.74 28.97 -20.17
N ASP A 132 -17.05 30.24 -20.51
CA ASP A 132 -18.09 30.61 -21.48
C ASP A 132 -17.62 30.54 -22.95
N GLY A 133 -16.40 30.04 -23.21
CA GLY A 133 -15.81 29.95 -24.56
C GLY A 133 -15.38 31.30 -25.16
N THR A 134 -15.32 32.36 -24.35
CA THR A 134 -14.92 33.71 -24.78
C THR A 134 -13.61 34.14 -24.12
N PRO A 135 -12.74 34.93 -24.80
CA PRO A 135 -11.52 35.45 -24.20
C PRO A 135 -11.83 36.32 -22.99
N SER A 136 -11.24 35.99 -21.84
CA SER A 136 -11.43 36.78 -20.62
C SER A 136 -10.15 36.89 -19.84
N ALA A 137 -9.76 38.12 -19.49
CA ALA A 137 -8.62 38.36 -18.60
C ALA A 137 -8.82 37.70 -17.22
N ALA A 138 -10.07 37.44 -16.80
CA ALA A 138 -10.40 36.73 -15.56
C ALA A 138 -10.11 35.21 -15.62
N SER A 139 -9.86 34.64 -16.80
CA SER A 139 -9.40 33.24 -16.94
C SER A 139 -7.94 33.04 -16.53
N ILE A 140 -7.17 34.12 -16.42
CA ILE A 140 -5.81 34.11 -15.87
C ILE A 140 -5.92 34.27 -14.35
N SER A 141 -5.42 33.29 -13.61
CA SER A 141 -5.21 33.38 -12.17
C SER A 141 -3.73 33.60 -11.87
N ASP A 142 -3.46 34.40 -10.83
CA ASP A 142 -2.13 34.63 -10.29
C ASP A 142 -2.11 34.30 -8.80
N SER A 143 -1.01 33.73 -8.34
CA SER A 143 -0.72 33.39 -6.95
C SER A 143 0.71 33.78 -6.64
N GLN A 144 0.92 34.42 -5.48
CA GLN A 144 2.24 34.86 -5.04
C GLN A 144 2.53 34.32 -3.65
N VAL A 145 3.74 33.80 -3.46
CA VAL A 145 4.25 33.34 -2.17
C VAL A 145 5.57 34.05 -1.88
N SER A 146 5.66 34.68 -0.70
CA SER A 146 6.91 35.30 -0.25
C SER A 146 7.92 34.23 0.18
N GLY A 147 9.21 34.46 -0.07
CA GLY A 147 10.27 33.51 0.32
C GLY A 147 10.35 33.24 1.83
N THR A 148 9.91 34.18 2.68
CA THR A 148 9.79 33.96 4.13
C THR A 148 8.69 32.97 4.49
N TRP A 149 7.57 32.96 3.76
CA TRP A 149 6.51 31.96 3.91
C TRP A 149 7.02 30.57 3.50
N GLY A 150 7.69 30.48 2.35
CA GLY A 150 8.23 29.21 1.82
C GLY A 150 9.19 28.50 2.78
N GLY A 151 10.11 29.25 3.41
CA GLY A 151 11.05 28.70 4.40
C GLY A 151 10.36 28.19 5.68
N GLU A 152 9.37 28.93 6.19
CA GLU A 152 8.59 28.51 7.37
C GLU A 152 7.74 27.27 7.06
N VAL A 153 7.03 27.27 5.93
CA VAL A 153 6.19 26.15 5.47
C VAL A 153 7.01 24.88 5.24
N THR A 154 8.19 24.99 4.62
CA THR A 154 9.15 23.87 4.47
C THR A 154 9.54 23.31 5.84
N THR A 155 9.84 24.18 6.80
CA THR A 155 10.27 23.79 8.14
C THR A 155 9.14 23.09 8.91
N GLN A 156 7.92 23.63 8.88
CA GLN A 156 6.75 23.02 9.51
C GLN A 156 6.39 21.66 8.88
N ALA A 157 6.51 21.52 7.56
CA ALA A 157 6.30 20.25 6.87
C ALA A 157 7.28 19.15 7.31
N LEU A 158 8.57 19.49 7.42
CA LEU A 158 9.60 18.56 7.91
C LEU A 158 9.39 18.18 9.39
N ILE A 159 9.02 19.16 10.24
CA ILE A 159 8.68 18.91 11.64
C ILE A 159 7.47 17.98 11.74
N ALA A 160 6.40 18.22 10.96
CA ALA A 160 5.20 17.40 10.96
C ALA A 160 5.50 15.94 10.56
N LEU A 161 6.34 15.73 9.53
CA LEU A 161 6.79 14.39 9.12
C LEU A 161 7.62 13.70 10.21
N ALA A 162 8.56 14.41 10.84
CA ALA A 162 9.38 13.86 11.92
C ALA A 162 8.53 13.48 13.16
N VAL A 163 7.62 14.36 13.58
CA VAL A 163 6.68 14.11 14.68
C VAL A 163 5.77 12.92 14.36
N PHE A 164 5.25 12.83 13.13
CA PHE A 164 4.45 11.69 12.69
C PHE A 164 5.22 10.36 12.79
N ILE A 165 6.46 10.30 12.28
CA ILE A 165 7.30 9.10 12.34
C ILE A 165 7.58 8.68 13.79
N VAL A 166 7.85 9.65 14.69
CA VAL A 166 8.05 9.38 16.13
C VAL A 166 6.78 8.85 16.78
N LEU A 167 5.63 9.50 16.56
CA LEU A 167 4.34 9.07 17.14
C LEU A 167 3.91 7.69 16.64
N VAL A 168 4.08 7.41 15.35
CA VAL A 168 3.82 6.09 14.76
C VAL A 168 4.78 5.04 15.31
N THR A 169 6.06 5.35 15.45
CA THR A 169 7.05 4.45 16.05
C THR A 169 6.66 4.08 17.49
N LEU A 170 6.27 5.07 18.30
CA LEU A 170 5.81 4.86 19.67
C LEU A 170 4.53 4.03 19.71
N PHE A 171 3.52 4.38 18.91
CA PHE A 171 2.27 3.64 18.79
C PHE A 171 2.52 2.15 18.46
N LEU A 172 3.31 1.88 17.41
CA LEU A 172 3.66 0.51 17.00
C LEU A 172 4.46 -0.23 18.08
N ALA A 173 5.36 0.46 18.79
CA ALA A 173 6.17 -0.15 19.86
C ALA A 173 5.37 -0.49 21.13
N PHE A 174 4.28 0.24 21.43
CA PHE A 174 3.35 -0.08 22.52
C PHE A 174 2.30 -1.12 22.12
N TYR A 175 1.79 -1.05 20.89
CA TYR A 175 0.72 -1.92 20.40
C TYR A 175 1.22 -3.33 20.03
N PHE A 176 2.37 -3.39 19.36
CA PHE A 176 2.97 -4.61 18.83
C PHE A 176 4.27 -5.00 19.53
N GLU A 177 4.68 -6.25 19.33
CA GLU A 177 6.03 -6.69 19.70
C GLU A 177 7.10 -6.05 18.80
N ARG A 178 8.31 -5.87 19.32
CA ARG A 178 9.44 -5.19 18.65
C ARG A 178 9.70 -5.64 17.20
N ALA A 179 9.54 -6.94 16.91
CA ALA A 179 9.72 -7.49 15.57
C ALA A 179 8.64 -7.05 14.56
N MET A 180 7.39 -6.95 15.02
CA MET A 180 6.27 -6.41 14.25
C MET A 180 6.42 -4.90 14.07
N ALA A 181 6.73 -4.15 15.13
CA ALA A 181 6.98 -2.71 15.03
C ALA A 181 8.10 -2.38 14.02
N ALA A 182 9.22 -3.10 14.06
CA ALA A 182 10.32 -2.92 13.10
C ALA A 182 9.91 -3.26 11.66
N ALA A 183 9.14 -4.33 11.44
CA ALA A 183 8.67 -4.71 10.10
C ALA A 183 7.67 -3.70 9.51
N ALA A 184 6.78 -3.15 10.34
CA ALA A 184 5.86 -2.09 9.93
C ALA A 184 6.60 -0.79 9.57
N LEU A 185 7.62 -0.40 10.34
CA LEU A 185 8.44 0.78 10.02
C LEU A 185 9.23 0.62 8.72
N VAL A 186 9.73 -0.58 8.40
CA VAL A 186 10.39 -0.84 7.11
C VAL A 186 9.42 -0.66 5.93
N ALA A 187 8.18 -1.13 6.06
CA ALA A 187 7.15 -0.92 5.04
C ALA A 187 6.76 0.56 4.91
N LEU A 188 6.62 1.27 6.04
CA LEU A 188 6.31 2.70 6.07
C LEU A 188 7.41 3.55 5.41
N ILE A 189 8.69 3.24 5.66
CA ILE A 189 9.83 3.90 5.00
C ILE A 189 9.82 3.61 3.49
N ASN A 190 9.52 2.37 3.07
CA ASN A 190 9.32 2.05 1.66
C ASN A 190 8.23 2.93 1.04
N ASP A 191 7.09 3.11 1.69
CA ASP A 191 5.98 3.90 1.13
C ASP A 191 6.35 5.38 0.96
N ILE A 192 7.11 5.95 1.90
CA ILE A 192 7.66 7.31 1.76
C ILE A 192 8.61 7.37 0.56
N VAL A 193 9.57 6.44 0.45
CA VAL A 193 10.58 6.44 -0.63
C VAL A 193 9.96 6.19 -2.01
N VAL A 194 8.98 5.28 -2.11
CA VAL A 194 8.28 4.99 -3.37
C VAL A 194 7.42 6.17 -3.79
N THR A 195 6.65 6.77 -2.87
CA THR A 195 5.81 7.94 -3.19
C THR A 195 6.66 9.13 -3.62
N ALA A 196 7.71 9.45 -2.86
CA ALA A 196 8.66 10.51 -3.20
C ALA A 196 9.40 10.24 -4.52
N GLY A 197 9.80 8.99 -4.77
CA GLY A 197 10.45 8.58 -5.99
C GLY A 197 9.54 8.71 -7.22
N VAL A 198 8.26 8.36 -7.12
CA VAL A 198 7.30 8.55 -8.22
C VAL A 198 7.11 10.04 -8.54
N TYR A 199 7.06 10.91 -7.52
CA TYR A 199 7.05 12.36 -7.71
C TYR A 199 8.28 12.85 -8.48
N SER A 200 9.48 12.42 -8.06
CA SER A 200 10.74 12.73 -8.75
C SER A 200 10.79 12.22 -10.20
N ILE A 201 10.37 10.97 -10.45
CA ILE A 201 10.44 10.33 -11.78
C ILE A 201 9.55 11.04 -12.78
N ILE A 202 8.31 11.36 -12.38
CA ILE A 202 7.34 12.03 -13.25
C ILE A 202 7.68 13.54 -13.37
N GLY A 203 8.29 14.13 -12.35
CA GLY A 203 8.50 15.58 -12.25
C GLY A 203 7.26 16.30 -11.72
N LEU A 204 6.51 15.66 -10.83
CA LEU A 204 5.34 16.25 -10.19
C LEU A 204 5.76 17.28 -9.16
N GLU A 205 4.97 18.36 -9.06
CA GLU A 205 5.20 19.43 -8.11
C GLU A 205 4.91 18.97 -6.68
N VAL A 206 5.83 19.25 -5.77
CA VAL A 206 5.70 19.00 -4.34
C VAL A 206 5.22 20.28 -3.69
N THR A 207 3.96 20.31 -3.26
CA THR A 207 3.31 21.41 -2.53
C THR A 207 2.96 20.98 -1.09
N PRO A 208 2.59 21.89 -0.16
CA PRO A 208 2.14 21.52 1.18
C PRO A 208 0.93 20.56 1.16
N ALA A 209 0.06 20.66 0.15
CA ALA A 209 -1.03 19.72 -0.07
C ALA A 209 -0.50 18.29 -0.32
N THR A 210 0.64 18.13 -1.02
CA THR A 210 1.27 16.81 -1.19
C THR A 210 1.81 16.24 0.13
N VAL A 211 2.31 17.08 1.04
CA VAL A 211 2.78 16.63 2.37
C VAL A 211 1.60 16.19 3.24
N ILE A 212 0.48 16.91 3.21
CA ILE A 212 -0.76 16.52 3.90
C ILE A 212 -1.29 15.18 3.35
N GLY A 213 -1.29 15.03 2.02
CA GLY A 213 -1.63 13.78 1.36
C GLY A 213 -0.67 12.63 1.71
N LEU A 214 0.64 12.90 1.80
CA LEU A 214 1.66 11.94 2.24
C LEU A 214 1.38 11.46 3.68
N LEU A 215 1.13 12.37 4.63
CA LEU A 215 0.78 12.01 6.00
C LEU A 215 -0.51 11.18 6.07
N THR A 216 -1.47 11.46 5.18
CA THR A 216 -2.74 10.72 5.07
C THR A 216 -2.53 9.28 4.59
N ILE A 217 -1.72 9.04 3.54
CA ILE A 217 -1.45 7.67 3.05
C ILE A 217 -0.70 6.83 4.08
N LEU A 218 0.15 7.43 4.92
CA LEU A 218 0.94 6.71 5.91
C LEU A 218 0.05 6.19 7.04
N GLY A 219 -0.97 6.96 7.43
CA GLY A 219 -2.04 6.49 8.33
C GLY A 219 -2.85 5.34 7.72
N PHE A 220 -3.15 5.40 6.42
CA PHE A 220 -3.86 4.34 5.70
C PHE A 220 -3.02 3.04 5.59
N SER A 221 -1.75 3.13 5.17
CA SER A 221 -0.84 1.98 5.08
C SER A 221 -0.62 1.31 6.44
N LEU A 222 -0.52 2.12 7.50
CA LEU A 222 -0.44 1.62 8.88
C LEU A 222 -1.71 0.86 9.29
N TYR A 223 -2.90 1.34 8.93
CA TYR A 223 -4.15 0.65 9.26
C TYR A 223 -4.19 -0.78 8.70
N ASP A 224 -3.86 -0.95 7.41
CA ASP A 224 -3.85 -2.28 6.79
C ASP A 224 -2.74 -3.18 7.38
N THR A 225 -1.55 -2.62 7.60
CA THR A 225 -0.44 -3.32 8.26
C THR A 225 -0.83 -3.82 9.67
N VAL A 226 -1.55 -3.00 10.45
CA VAL A 226 -2.06 -3.38 11.78
C VAL A 226 -3.02 -4.57 11.68
N VAL A 227 -4.00 -4.52 10.76
CA VAL A 227 -4.99 -5.59 10.57
C VAL A 227 -4.34 -6.91 10.17
N VAL A 228 -3.34 -6.88 9.28
CA VAL A 228 -2.58 -8.07 8.89
C VAL A 228 -1.77 -8.61 10.09
N PHE A 229 -1.06 -7.74 10.82
CA PHE A 229 -0.18 -8.15 11.92
C PHE A 229 -0.95 -8.68 13.13
N ASP A 230 -2.14 -8.18 13.42
CA ASP A 230 -3.04 -8.78 14.41
C ASP A 230 -3.44 -10.19 14.03
N LYS A 231 -3.75 -10.44 12.74
CA LYS A 231 -4.07 -11.80 12.27
C LYS A 231 -2.84 -12.71 12.32
N VAL A 232 -1.63 -12.20 12.05
CA VAL A 232 -0.36 -12.93 12.24
C VAL A 232 -0.16 -13.26 13.72
N ARG A 233 -0.41 -12.31 14.63
CA ARG A 233 -0.33 -12.49 16.10
C ARG A 233 -1.32 -13.56 16.59
N GLU A 234 -2.55 -13.53 16.11
CA GLU A 234 -3.58 -14.52 16.41
C GLU A 234 -3.17 -15.92 15.92
N ASN A 235 -2.75 -16.04 14.66
CA ASN A 235 -2.36 -17.33 14.06
C ASN A 235 -1.05 -17.89 14.63
N SER A 236 -0.14 -17.04 15.11
CA SER A 236 1.11 -17.46 15.76
C SER A 236 1.00 -17.63 17.29
N ARG A 237 -0.17 -17.34 17.89
CA ARG A 237 -0.37 -17.45 19.35
C ARG A 237 -0.15 -18.88 19.83
N GLY A 238 0.78 -19.05 20.77
CA GLY A 238 1.17 -20.35 21.34
C GLY A 238 1.97 -21.26 20.42
N LEU A 239 2.30 -20.84 19.19
CA LEU A 239 2.82 -21.70 18.13
C LEU A 239 4.10 -22.45 18.49
N LEU A 240 4.96 -21.88 19.36
CA LEU A 240 6.19 -22.50 19.86
C LEU A 240 5.99 -23.89 20.48
N LYS A 241 4.79 -24.16 21.03
CA LYS A 241 4.40 -25.45 21.63
C LYS A 241 3.74 -26.43 20.65
N LEU A 242 3.40 -26.00 19.42
CA LEU A 242 2.73 -26.81 18.42
C LEU A 242 3.68 -27.24 17.30
N THR A 243 3.41 -28.40 16.70
CA THR A 243 4.19 -28.98 15.59
C THR A 243 3.36 -29.19 14.32
N ARG A 244 2.23 -28.48 14.15
CA ARG A 244 1.36 -28.59 12.97
C ARG A 244 1.76 -27.64 11.84
N ARG A 245 2.08 -26.39 12.17
CA ARG A 245 2.44 -25.32 11.22
C ARG A 245 3.67 -24.53 11.69
N THR A 246 4.46 -24.01 10.76
CA THR A 246 5.59 -23.09 11.04
C THR A 246 5.09 -21.65 11.21
N TYR A 247 5.96 -20.73 11.68
CA TYR A 247 5.61 -19.31 11.76
C TYR A 247 5.33 -18.70 10.37
N ALA A 248 6.12 -19.07 9.36
CA ALA A 248 5.94 -18.64 7.98
C ALA A 248 4.57 -19.07 7.42
N GLU A 249 4.14 -20.30 7.68
CA GLU A 249 2.81 -20.79 7.28
C GLU A 249 1.67 -20.10 8.05
N ALA A 250 1.86 -19.81 9.33
CA ALA A 250 0.88 -19.07 10.13
C ALA A 250 0.71 -17.61 9.64
N ALA A 251 1.81 -16.98 9.21
CA ALA A 251 1.81 -15.65 8.60
C ALA A 251 1.19 -15.66 7.19
N ASN A 252 1.50 -16.66 6.36
CA ASN A 252 0.88 -16.80 5.03
C ASN A 252 -0.64 -17.05 5.13
N LEU A 253 -1.07 -17.85 6.11
CA LEU A 253 -2.49 -18.03 6.41
C LEU A 253 -3.16 -16.73 6.87
N ALA A 254 -2.47 -15.92 7.69
CA ALA A 254 -2.99 -14.61 8.12
C ALA A 254 -3.22 -13.68 6.92
N LEU A 255 -2.23 -13.55 6.02
CA LEU A 255 -2.37 -12.79 4.77
C LEU A 255 -3.57 -13.25 3.95
N ASN A 256 -3.75 -14.55 3.71
CA ASN A 256 -4.89 -15.07 2.95
C ASN A 256 -6.25 -14.77 3.62
N GLN A 257 -6.30 -14.72 4.95
CA GLN A 257 -7.50 -14.38 5.72
C GLN A 257 -7.83 -12.89 5.72
N THR A 258 -6.84 -12.01 5.53
CA THR A 258 -7.04 -10.55 5.52
C THR A 258 -7.06 -9.95 4.11
N LEU A 259 -6.52 -10.62 3.09
CA LEU A 259 -6.34 -10.11 1.72
C LEU A 259 -7.63 -9.51 1.12
N MET A 260 -8.77 -10.20 1.21
CA MET A 260 -10.03 -9.65 0.69
C MET A 260 -10.53 -8.44 1.47
N ARG A 261 -10.25 -8.36 2.77
CA ARG A 261 -10.59 -7.17 3.58
C ARG A 261 -9.72 -6.00 3.16
N SER A 262 -8.40 -6.20 3.12
CA SER A 262 -7.42 -5.22 2.65
C SER A 262 -7.80 -4.69 1.27
N MET A 263 -7.98 -5.58 0.28
CA MET A 263 -8.38 -5.19 -1.08
C MET A 263 -9.70 -4.43 -1.13
N ASN A 264 -10.74 -4.87 -0.40
CA ASN A 264 -12.04 -4.19 -0.41
C ASN A 264 -11.95 -2.79 0.24
N THR A 265 -11.33 -2.68 1.41
CA THR A 265 -11.14 -1.38 2.09
C THR A 265 -10.32 -0.42 1.22
N SER A 266 -9.29 -0.94 0.55
CA SER A 266 -8.43 -0.16 -0.35
C SER A 266 -9.16 0.30 -1.61
N LEU A 267 -9.89 -0.59 -2.27
CA LEU A 267 -10.66 -0.22 -3.46
C LEU A 267 -11.72 0.84 -3.14
N ILE A 268 -12.41 0.70 -1.99
CA ILE A 268 -13.40 1.68 -1.52
C ILE A 268 -12.74 3.02 -1.17
N ALA A 269 -11.52 3.03 -0.62
CA ALA A 269 -10.77 4.25 -0.31
C ALA A 269 -10.19 4.93 -1.57
N ILE A 270 -9.78 4.15 -2.58
CA ILE A 270 -9.25 4.67 -3.85
C ILE A 270 -10.35 5.32 -4.70
N LEU A 271 -11.59 4.82 -4.67
CA LEU A 271 -12.67 5.30 -5.55
C LEU A 271 -12.97 6.82 -5.41
N PRO A 272 -13.12 7.41 -4.19
CA PRO A 272 -13.27 8.86 -4.04
C PRO A 272 -12.05 9.66 -4.52
N VAL A 273 -10.84 9.16 -4.28
CA VAL A 273 -9.59 9.80 -4.72
C VAL A 273 -9.48 9.78 -6.24
N LEU A 274 -9.86 8.67 -6.89
CA LEU A 274 -9.93 8.57 -8.34
C LEU A 274 -11.02 9.49 -8.92
N GLY A 275 -12.16 9.62 -8.25
CA GLY A 275 -13.20 10.60 -8.60
C GLY A 275 -12.69 12.04 -8.52
N LEU A 276 -11.97 12.38 -7.44
CA LEU A 276 -11.33 13.69 -7.28
C LEU A 276 -10.27 13.94 -8.36
N LEU A 277 -9.49 12.92 -8.76
CA LEU A 277 -8.52 13.04 -9.84
C LEU A 277 -9.20 13.27 -11.20
N VAL A 278 -10.24 12.48 -11.53
CA VAL A 278 -10.97 12.60 -12.80
C VAL A 278 -11.70 13.95 -12.91
N ILE A 279 -12.31 14.44 -11.83
CA ILE A 279 -13.00 15.74 -11.83
C ILE A 279 -12.00 16.89 -11.73
N GLY A 280 -11.00 16.80 -10.84
CA GLY A 280 -9.99 17.84 -10.62
C GLY A 280 -9.10 18.08 -11.84
N VAL A 281 -8.53 17.01 -12.41
CA VAL A 281 -7.67 17.09 -13.61
C VAL A 281 -8.48 17.20 -14.90
N GLY A 282 -9.60 16.46 -15.00
CA GLY A 282 -10.33 16.30 -16.26
C GLY A 282 -11.47 17.28 -16.51
N LEU A 283 -12.00 17.96 -15.49
CA LEU A 283 -13.12 18.91 -15.64
C LEU A 283 -12.82 20.31 -15.09
N LEU A 284 -12.05 20.42 -14.01
CA LEU A 284 -11.86 21.70 -13.30
C LEU A 284 -10.48 22.35 -13.52
N GLY A 285 -9.47 21.60 -13.96
CA GLY A 285 -8.10 22.11 -14.16
C GLY A 285 -7.40 22.60 -12.87
N VAL A 286 -7.94 22.29 -11.69
CA VAL A 286 -7.45 22.83 -10.41
C VAL A 286 -6.27 22.01 -9.91
N GLY A 287 -5.06 22.61 -9.96
CA GLY A 287 -3.81 21.97 -9.56
C GLY A 287 -3.82 21.41 -8.14
N THR A 288 -4.12 22.24 -7.14
CA THR A 288 -3.97 21.87 -5.71
C THR A 288 -4.81 20.66 -5.27
N LEU A 289 -6.01 20.48 -5.83
CA LEU A 289 -6.84 19.30 -5.58
C LEU A 289 -6.35 18.07 -6.35
N ALA A 290 -5.82 18.26 -7.55
CA ALA A 290 -5.17 17.20 -8.32
C ALA A 290 -3.89 16.70 -7.64
N ASP A 291 -3.05 17.59 -7.11
CA ASP A 291 -1.80 17.25 -6.40
C ASP A 291 -2.07 16.38 -5.18
N LEU A 292 -3.09 16.75 -4.39
CA LEU A 292 -3.53 15.99 -3.22
C LEU A 292 -4.13 14.63 -3.63
N ALA A 293 -4.95 14.58 -4.69
CA ALA A 293 -5.50 13.33 -5.19
C ALA A 293 -4.41 12.39 -5.74
N LEU A 294 -3.40 12.95 -6.40
CA LEU A 294 -2.33 12.20 -7.06
C LEU A 294 -1.36 11.56 -6.06
N VAL A 295 -0.91 12.30 -5.04
CA VAL A 295 -0.10 11.72 -3.95
C VAL A 295 -0.88 10.66 -3.20
N GLN A 296 -2.18 10.88 -2.97
CA GLN A 296 -3.04 9.91 -2.29
C GLN A 296 -3.22 8.65 -3.13
N LEU A 297 -3.45 8.76 -4.43
CA LEU A 297 -3.60 7.61 -5.31
C LEU A 297 -2.32 6.76 -5.40
N VAL A 298 -1.19 7.39 -5.70
CA VAL A 298 0.12 6.71 -5.79
C VAL A 298 0.47 6.05 -4.46
N GLY A 299 0.35 6.81 -3.38
CA GLY A 299 0.70 6.37 -2.04
C GLY A 299 -0.20 5.26 -1.48
N MET A 300 -1.50 5.34 -1.73
CA MET A 300 -2.46 4.31 -1.31
C MET A 300 -2.23 3.02 -2.10
N ILE A 301 -1.96 3.08 -3.40
CA ILE A 301 -1.57 1.90 -4.19
C ILE A 301 -0.26 1.29 -3.66
N SER A 302 0.78 2.10 -3.41
CA SER A 302 2.05 1.63 -2.83
C SER A 302 1.83 0.94 -1.48
N GLY A 303 1.10 1.58 -0.57
CA GLY A 303 0.87 1.10 0.79
C GLY A 303 0.14 -0.24 0.86
N VAL A 304 -0.81 -0.50 -0.05
CA VAL A 304 -1.51 -1.80 -0.13
C VAL A 304 -0.60 -2.90 -0.63
N VAL A 305 0.28 -2.59 -1.59
CA VAL A 305 1.23 -3.56 -2.11
C VAL A 305 2.32 -3.83 -1.07
N SER A 306 2.78 -2.82 -0.32
CA SER A 306 3.81 -2.97 0.71
C SER A 306 3.30 -3.63 2.00
N SER A 307 2.09 -3.31 2.50
CA SER A 307 1.49 -3.95 3.68
C SER A 307 1.36 -5.47 3.50
N LEU A 308 0.91 -5.89 2.31
CA LEU A 308 0.68 -7.30 1.96
C LEU A 308 1.98 -8.03 1.57
N LEU A 309 2.83 -7.43 0.73
CA LEU A 309 3.94 -8.12 0.07
C LEU A 309 5.34 -7.76 0.60
N LEU A 310 5.47 -6.74 1.46
CA LEU A 310 6.74 -6.37 2.10
C LEU A 310 6.70 -6.54 3.62
N ALA A 311 5.73 -5.96 4.31
CA ALA A 311 5.69 -5.90 5.78
C ALA A 311 5.67 -7.30 6.43
N THR A 312 4.78 -8.18 5.98
CA THR A 312 4.66 -9.54 6.57
C THR A 312 5.85 -10.45 6.24
N PRO A 313 6.39 -10.47 5.01
CA PRO A 313 7.69 -11.11 4.74
C PRO A 313 8.84 -10.62 5.64
N VAL A 314 9.00 -9.30 5.81
CA VAL A 314 10.06 -8.72 6.66
C VAL A 314 9.88 -9.20 8.11
N LEU A 315 8.65 -9.21 8.63
CA LEU A 315 8.33 -9.78 9.94
C LEU A 315 8.72 -11.25 10.05
N VAL A 316 8.42 -12.07 9.04
CA VAL A 316 8.79 -13.50 9.03
C VAL A 316 10.30 -13.68 9.08
N ASP A 317 11.08 -12.94 8.29
CA ASP A 317 12.55 -13.08 8.31
C ASP A 317 13.19 -12.51 9.59
N ILE A 318 12.64 -11.44 10.18
CA ILE A 318 13.05 -10.99 11.52
C ILE A 318 12.76 -12.09 12.57
N LYS A 319 11.60 -12.75 12.50
CA LYS A 319 11.22 -13.83 13.42
C LYS A 319 12.01 -15.11 13.23
N LEU A 320 12.41 -15.44 12.00
CA LEU A 320 13.28 -16.57 11.71
C LEU A 320 14.72 -16.36 12.21
N ARG A 321 15.10 -15.16 12.66
CA ARG A 321 16.37 -14.95 13.40
C ARG A 321 16.28 -15.44 14.87
N ASP A 322 15.09 -15.54 15.46
CA ASP A 322 14.93 -16.12 16.80
C ASP A 322 15.11 -17.64 16.76
N LYS A 323 16.11 -18.14 17.52
CA LYS A 323 16.39 -19.56 17.68
C LYS A 323 15.14 -20.36 18.08
N ARG A 324 14.27 -19.82 18.93
CA ARG A 324 13.05 -20.51 19.40
C ARG A 324 12.08 -20.82 18.25
N VAL A 325 11.99 -19.91 17.28
CA VAL A 325 11.15 -20.06 16.09
C VAL A 325 11.78 -21.06 15.11
N ARG A 326 13.09 -20.99 14.90
CA ARG A 326 13.84 -21.96 14.08
C ARG A 326 13.73 -23.38 14.63
N ASP A 327 13.96 -23.55 15.93
CA ASP A 327 13.85 -24.84 16.61
C ASP A 327 12.41 -25.39 16.51
N GLN A 328 11.39 -24.52 16.51
CA GLN A 328 9.99 -24.94 16.28
C GLN A 328 9.75 -25.39 14.83
N ALA A 329 10.26 -24.67 13.85
CA ALA A 329 10.14 -25.05 12.44
C ALA A 329 10.79 -26.43 12.18
N ALA A 330 12.00 -26.66 12.70
CA ALA A 330 12.67 -27.96 12.62
C ALA A 330 11.85 -29.09 13.28
N ARG A 331 11.16 -28.83 14.40
CA ARG A 331 10.24 -29.80 15.02
C ARG A 331 8.99 -30.10 14.17
N VAL A 332 8.47 -29.12 13.43
CA VAL A 332 7.36 -29.31 12.47
C VAL A 332 7.83 -30.20 11.31
N GLU A 333 8.98 -29.88 10.72
CA GLU A 333 9.57 -30.63 9.60
C GLU A 333 9.91 -32.06 9.99
N ALA A 334 10.58 -32.29 11.12
CA ALA A 334 10.89 -33.62 11.64
C ALA A 334 9.61 -34.45 11.91
N ARG A 335 8.53 -33.81 12.38
CA ARG A 335 7.23 -34.48 12.54
C ARG A 335 6.62 -34.87 11.19
N ARG A 336 6.70 -33.99 10.18
CA ARG A 336 6.18 -34.26 8.83
C ARG A 336 6.96 -35.39 8.15
N ALA A 337 8.29 -35.40 8.25
CA ALA A 337 9.13 -36.49 7.73
C ALA A 337 8.76 -37.84 8.38
N ARG A 338 8.59 -37.88 9.71
CA ARG A 338 8.13 -39.10 10.43
C ARG A 338 6.73 -39.55 10.06
N ALA A 339 5.83 -38.62 9.71
CA ALA A 339 4.48 -38.96 9.24
C ALA A 339 4.50 -39.52 7.81
N ALA A 340 5.26 -38.90 6.91
CA ALA A 340 5.44 -39.37 5.54
C ALA A 340 6.06 -40.78 5.48
N GLY A 341 7.11 -41.03 6.27
CA GLY A 341 7.75 -42.35 6.33
C GLY A 341 6.86 -43.49 6.87
N ARG A 342 5.80 -43.17 7.63
CA ARG A 342 4.81 -44.15 8.12
C ARG A 342 3.65 -44.38 7.15
N GLY A 343 3.47 -43.51 6.14
CA GLY A 343 2.43 -43.66 5.11
C GLY A 343 2.86 -44.50 3.90
N GLY A 344 4.10 -45.00 3.87
CA GLY A 344 4.67 -45.76 2.75
C GLY A 344 4.85 -47.26 2.98
N THR A 345 4.47 -47.78 4.15
CA THR A 345 4.68 -49.19 4.55
C THR A 345 3.36 -49.85 4.95
N ASP A 346 2.44 -49.98 3.98
CA ASP A 346 1.25 -50.82 4.11
C ASP A 346 0.80 -51.35 2.73
N SER A 347 1.66 -52.18 2.12
CA SER A 347 1.44 -52.87 0.83
C SER A 347 2.46 -53.99 0.64
N GLY A 348 2.31 -55.08 1.39
CA GLY A 348 3.08 -56.31 1.24
C GLY A 348 2.46 -57.43 2.08
N PRO A 349 2.16 -58.61 1.51
CA PRO A 349 1.47 -59.67 2.24
C PRO A 349 2.41 -60.31 3.26
N ASP A 350 1.90 -60.50 4.48
CA ASP A 350 2.63 -61.16 5.55
C ASP A 350 2.56 -62.69 5.39
N THR A 351 3.73 -63.32 5.26
CA THR A 351 3.90 -64.78 5.32
C THR A 351 5.14 -65.06 6.17
N GLY A 352 4.92 -65.49 7.41
CA GLY A 352 5.97 -65.73 8.44
C GLY A 352 6.77 -67.04 8.22
N PRO A 353 7.20 -67.77 9.28
CA PRO A 353 6.87 -67.62 10.71
C PRO A 353 8.07 -67.69 11.71
N ASP A 354 7.74 -67.45 12.98
CA ASP A 354 8.27 -67.99 14.25
C ASP A 354 9.76 -68.33 14.49
N SER A 355 10.30 -67.70 15.55
CA SER A 355 11.08 -68.33 16.65
C SER A 355 11.62 -67.22 17.57
N ASP A 356 11.74 -67.33 18.89
CA ASP A 356 11.09 -68.10 19.97
C ASP A 356 11.85 -67.68 21.25
N VAL A 357 11.15 -67.42 22.37
CA VAL A 357 11.60 -67.65 23.78
C VAL A 357 12.83 -66.83 24.31
N ASP A 358 12.92 -66.26 25.52
CA ASP A 358 12.09 -66.19 26.76
C ASP A 358 12.18 -64.74 27.33
N GLY A 359 11.63 -64.29 28.48
CA GLY A 359 10.91 -64.97 29.57
C GLY A 359 10.63 -64.06 30.78
N GLY A 360 9.91 -64.60 31.77
CA GLY A 360 9.77 -64.03 33.14
C GLY A 360 8.44 -63.29 33.43
N PRO A 361 7.86 -63.41 34.65
CA PRO A 361 6.46 -63.83 34.75
C PRO A 361 5.43 -62.76 35.20
N ALA A 362 4.17 -63.17 35.16
CA ALA A 362 2.97 -62.34 35.21
C ALA A 362 2.27 -62.20 36.58
N THR A 363 1.59 -61.07 36.77
CA THR A 363 0.36 -60.81 37.55
C THR A 363 -0.16 -59.43 37.10
N ASP A 364 -1.45 -59.12 36.92
CA ASP A 364 -2.67 -59.94 36.97
C ASP A 364 -3.74 -59.34 36.03
N THR A 365 -4.82 -60.08 35.77
CA THR A 365 -5.87 -59.79 34.79
C THR A 365 -6.79 -58.61 35.14
N LEU A 366 -7.36 -57.94 34.11
CA LEU A 366 -8.76 -57.49 34.13
C LEU A 366 -9.33 -57.15 32.73
N ALA A 367 -10.28 -57.99 32.30
CA ALA A 367 -11.37 -57.81 31.32
C ALA A 367 -11.30 -56.75 30.19
N ALA A 368 -11.48 -57.24 28.95
CA ALA A 368 -11.78 -56.42 27.78
C ALA A 368 -13.24 -55.91 27.75
N VAL A 369 -13.44 -54.68 27.27
CA VAL A 369 -14.71 -54.24 26.67
C VAL A 369 -14.42 -53.52 25.35
N SER A 370 -14.68 -54.22 24.25
CA SER A 370 -14.70 -53.64 22.91
C SER A 370 -15.97 -52.80 22.73
N SER A 371 -15.82 -51.52 22.39
CA SER A 371 -16.92 -50.70 21.88
C SER A 371 -16.50 -49.95 20.62
N SER A 372 -17.18 -50.26 19.52
CA SER A 372 -16.99 -49.63 18.23
C SER A 372 -17.52 -48.20 18.26
N ALA A 373 -16.65 -47.22 17.98
CA ALA A 373 -17.09 -45.85 17.78
C ALA A 373 -17.93 -45.76 16.49
N PRO A 374 -19.13 -45.14 16.53
CA PRO A 374 -20.00 -45.06 15.35
C PRO A 374 -19.41 -44.12 14.29
N ALA A 375 -19.54 -44.52 13.02
CA ALA A 375 -19.07 -43.72 11.89
C ALA A 375 -19.78 -42.37 11.80
N ALA A 376 -19.04 -41.32 11.44
CA ALA A 376 -19.57 -39.98 11.28
C ALA A 376 -20.65 -39.91 10.17
N PRO A 377 -21.77 -39.19 10.38
CA PRO A 377 -22.85 -39.12 9.40
C PRO A 377 -22.45 -38.32 8.15
N ARG A 378 -22.87 -38.80 6.98
CA ARG A 378 -22.62 -38.13 5.69
C ARG A 378 -23.40 -36.80 5.59
N PRO A 379 -22.89 -35.78 4.89
CA PRO A 379 -23.55 -34.48 4.81
C PRO A 379 -24.86 -34.53 4.02
N GLY A 380 -25.97 -34.10 4.63
CA GLY A 380 -27.28 -34.00 3.97
C GLY A 380 -28.49 -34.41 4.82
N ALA A 381 -28.28 -35.08 5.96
CA ALA A 381 -29.38 -35.49 6.84
C ALA A 381 -30.00 -34.30 7.59
N ARG A 382 -31.32 -34.09 7.42
CA ARG A 382 -32.10 -33.06 8.12
C ARG A 382 -32.47 -33.57 9.53
N PRO A 383 -32.19 -32.84 10.62
CA PRO A 383 -32.46 -33.33 11.97
C PRO A 383 -33.96 -33.29 12.31
N THR A 384 -34.52 -34.44 12.68
CA THR A 384 -35.89 -34.59 13.22
C THR A 384 -35.88 -34.42 14.74
N GLY A 385 -36.02 -33.18 15.21
CA GLY A 385 -36.09 -32.86 16.64
C GLY A 385 -37.38 -33.38 17.28
N LYS A 386 -37.29 -34.41 18.13
CA LYS A 386 -38.38 -34.83 19.03
C LYS A 386 -38.60 -33.77 20.11
N THR A 387 -39.83 -33.26 20.19
CA THR A 387 -40.30 -32.40 21.28
C THR A 387 -40.41 -33.20 22.59
N GLY A 388 -39.70 -32.75 23.64
CA GLY A 388 -39.63 -33.42 24.94
C GLY A 388 -39.87 -32.45 26.10
N ARG A 389 -41.14 -32.14 26.36
CA ARG A 389 -41.60 -31.26 27.45
C ARG A 389 -41.44 -31.96 28.81
N ARG A 390 -40.85 -31.30 29.81
CA ARG A 390 -41.18 -31.58 31.22
C ARG A 390 -41.02 -30.34 32.12
N ARG A 391 -41.99 -30.17 33.02
CA ARG A 391 -41.98 -29.19 34.11
C ARG A 391 -41.08 -29.70 35.26
N GLY A 392 -40.56 -28.76 36.02
CA GLY A 392 -39.95 -28.89 37.34
C GLY A 392 -39.88 -27.49 37.91
#